data_AF-A0A3D5GRA6-F1
#
_entry.id   AF-A0A3D5GRA6-F1
#
_cell.length_a   1.000
_cell.length_b   1.000
_cell.length_c   1.000
_cell.angle_alpha   90.00
_cell.angle_beta   90.00
_cell.angle_gamma   90.00
#
_symmetry.space_group_name_H-M   'P 1'
#
loop_
_entity.id
_entity.type
_entity.pdbx_description
1 polymer ?
#
loop_
_entity_poly.entity_id
_entity_poly.type
_entity_poly.pdbx_seq_one_letter_code
_entity_poly.pdbx_strand_id
1 'polypeptide(L)'
;DEFWHRKYGTDENGRIVRVASAEEVCQTGTATDVHLPSPSFWPMVFAVGLPLVALGLIFNLWLTVPGGSLMVMALYAWVFEPVDDPDAVHDDAAEVANVTEEAPVV
;
A
#
# COMPACT_ATOMS: atom_id res chain seq x y z
N ASP A 1 21.47 -2.71 2.40
CA ASP A 1 20.24 -2.54 3.19
C ASP A 1 20.55 -1.56 4.32
N GLU A 2 19.88 -0.41 4.35
CA GLU A 2 20.14 0.66 5.34
C GLU A 2 19.76 0.23 6.76
N PHE A 3 18.72 -0.58 6.91
CA PHE A 3 18.32 -1.11 8.21
C PHE A 3 19.42 -1.99 8.84
N TRP A 4 20.16 -2.73 8.01
CA TRP A 4 21.32 -3.50 8.45
C TRP A 4 22.46 -2.61 8.96
N HIS A 5 22.82 -1.55 8.22
CA HIS A 5 23.92 -0.65 8.59
C HIS A 5 23.66 0.17 9.86
N ARG A 6 22.40 0.40 10.20
CA ARG A 6 22.05 1.03 11.47
C ARG A 6 22.17 0.08 12.69
N LYS A 7 22.09 -1.23 12.47
CA LYS A 7 22.19 -2.27 13.52
C LYS A 7 23.62 -2.75 13.75
N TYR A 8 24.42 -2.77 12.69
CA TYR A 8 25.78 -3.30 12.69
C TYR A 8 26.79 -2.30 12.14
N GLY A 9 27.85 -2.07 12.91
CA GLY A 9 29.00 -1.24 12.53
C GLY A 9 30.29 -2.06 12.49
N THR A 10 31.40 -1.37 12.21
CA THR A 10 32.73 -1.97 12.18
C THR A 10 33.58 -1.45 13.34
N ASP A 11 34.24 -2.34 14.07
CA ASP A 11 35.18 -1.96 15.13
C ASP A 11 36.54 -1.50 14.56
N GLU A 12 37.43 -1.03 15.43
CA GLU A 12 38.79 -0.59 15.06
C GLU A 12 39.63 -1.70 14.39
N ASN A 13 39.23 -2.97 14.55
CA ASN A 13 39.90 -4.14 13.99
C ASN A 13 39.22 -4.66 12.71
N GLY A 14 38.24 -3.94 12.17
CA GLY A 14 37.53 -4.34 10.95
C GLY A 14 36.45 -5.41 11.17
N ARG A 15 36.07 -5.75 12.41
CA ARG A 15 35.05 -6.75 12.72
C ARG A 15 33.66 -6.14 12.75
N ILE A 16 32.68 -6.89 12.24
CA ILE A 16 31.28 -6.50 12.30
C ILE A 16 30.77 -6.73 13.72
N VAL A 17 30.29 -5.67 14.36
CA VAL A 17 29.75 -5.68 15.72
C VAL A 17 28.36 -5.05 15.74
N ARG A 18 27.50 -5.53 16.63
CA ARG A 18 26.16 -4.95 16.83
C ARG A 18 26.28 -3.65 17.61
N VAL A 19 25.82 -2.55 17.02
CA VAL A 19 25.90 -1.20 17.60
C VAL A 19 24.57 -0.70 18.13
N ALA A 20 23.45 -1.25 17.63
CA ALA A 20 22.11 -0.96 18.11
C ALA A 20 21.22 -2.20 18.06
N SER A 21 20.17 -2.20 18.86
CA SER A 21 19.12 -3.20 18.84
C SER A 21 18.08 -2.93 17.77
N ALA A 22 17.36 -3.97 17.32
CA ALA A 22 16.32 -3.79 16.31
C ALA A 22 15.25 -2.79 16.76
N GLU A 23 14.86 -2.82 18.04
CA GLU A 23 13.86 -1.92 18.60
C GLU A 23 14.31 -0.45 18.60
N GLU A 24 15.58 -0.19 18.90
CA GLU A 24 16.15 1.17 18.86
C GLU A 24 16.21 1.76 17.45
N VAL A 25 16.23 0.91 16.40
CA VAL A 25 16.35 1.38 15.01
C VAL A 25 15.09 1.23 14.17
N CYS A 26 14.13 0.42 14.62
CA CYS A 26 12.84 0.29 13.95
C CYS A 26 12.07 1.61 14.00
N GLN A 27 11.20 1.83 13.01
CA GLN A 27 10.21 2.90 13.12
C GLN A 27 9.30 2.61 14.30
N THR A 28 9.02 3.63 15.10
CA THR A 28 8.21 3.57 16.34
C THR A 28 6.71 3.37 16.08
N GLY A 29 6.29 3.42 14.81
CA GLY A 29 4.86 3.39 14.43
C GLY A 29 4.11 4.69 14.72
N THR A 30 4.79 5.74 15.19
CA THR A 30 4.22 7.07 15.45
C THR A 30 4.45 8.06 14.30
N ALA A 31 4.89 7.57 13.14
CA ALA A 31 5.11 8.42 11.98
C ALA A 31 3.76 8.97 11.49
N THR A 32 3.66 10.29 11.44
CA THR A 32 2.59 11.00 10.74
C THR A 32 2.96 11.09 9.25
N ASP A 33 1.97 11.32 8.38
CA ASP A 33 2.20 11.49 6.93
C ASP A 33 2.78 10.24 6.23
N VAL A 34 2.39 9.05 6.71
CA VAL A 34 2.72 7.79 6.05
C VAL A 34 1.76 7.59 4.88
N HIS A 35 2.23 7.86 3.67
CA HIS A 35 1.49 7.53 2.46
C HIS A 35 1.38 6.01 2.32
N LEU A 36 0.17 5.50 2.49
CA LEU A 36 -0.16 4.14 2.11
C LEU A 36 -0.34 4.09 0.58
N PRO A 37 -0.01 2.96 -0.07
CA PRO A 37 -0.32 2.80 -1.49
C PRO A 37 -1.82 2.98 -1.71
N SER A 38 -2.19 3.54 -2.85
CA SER A 38 -3.60 3.75 -3.20
C SER A 38 -4.37 2.42 -3.20
N PRO A 39 -5.62 2.40 -2.71
CA PRO A 39 -6.42 1.18 -2.71
C PRO A 39 -6.82 0.81 -4.14
N SER A 40 -6.90 -0.51 -4.43
CA SER A 40 -7.36 -1.05 -5.72
C SER A 40 -8.52 -2.03 -5.53
N PHE A 41 -9.59 -1.84 -6.30
CA PHE A 41 -10.77 -2.71 -6.27
C PHE A 41 -10.72 -3.86 -7.28
N TRP A 42 -9.84 -3.79 -8.29
CA TRP A 42 -9.75 -4.80 -9.35
C TRP A 42 -9.43 -6.23 -8.88
N PRO A 43 -8.56 -6.47 -7.87
CA PRO A 43 -8.37 -7.82 -7.32
C PRO A 43 -9.69 -8.46 -6.84
N MET A 44 -10.56 -7.66 -6.23
CA MET A 44 -11.86 -8.14 -5.76
C MET A 44 -12.78 -8.49 -6.93
N VAL A 45 -12.82 -7.64 -7.97
CA VAL A 45 -13.61 -7.91 -9.19
C VAL A 45 -13.13 -9.18 -9.88
N PHE A 46 -11.80 -9.37 -9.98
CA PHE A 46 -11.21 -10.60 -10.53
C PHE A 46 -11.64 -11.84 -9.74
N ALA A 47 -11.59 -11.76 -8.41
CA ALA A 47 -11.97 -12.86 -7.53
C ALA A 47 -13.43 -13.28 -7.70
N VAL A 48 -14.35 -12.34 -7.98
CA VAL A 48 -15.77 -12.65 -8.28
C VAL A 48 -15.94 -13.45 -9.58
N GLY A 49 -15.04 -13.30 -10.54
CA GLY A 49 -15.04 -14.09 -11.78
C GLY A 49 -14.73 -15.58 -11.54
N LEU A 50 -13.92 -15.90 -10.53
CA LEU A 50 -13.50 -17.27 -10.23
C LEU A 50 -14.70 -18.19 -9.85
N PRO A 51 -15.60 -17.82 -8.92
CA PRO A 51 -16.81 -18.59 -8.66
C PRO A 51 -17.70 -18.79 -9.90
N LEU A 52 -17.84 -17.78 -10.76
CA LEU A 52 -18.65 -17.89 -11.98
C LEU A 52 -18.07 -18.93 -12.95
N VAL A 53 -16.75 -18.90 -13.14
CA VAL A 53 -16.05 -19.91 -13.95
C VAL A 53 -16.19 -21.29 -13.31
N ALA A 54 -15.98 -21.41 -11.99
CA ALA A 54 -16.11 -22.68 -11.28
C ALA A 54 -17.52 -23.27 -11.42
N LEU A 55 -18.57 -22.45 -11.22
CA LEU A 55 -19.95 -22.86 -11.43
C LEU A 55 -20.21 -23.28 -12.88
N GLY A 56 -19.61 -22.59 -13.86
CA GLY A 56 -19.75 -22.97 -15.26
C GLY A 56 -19.07 -24.29 -15.60
N LEU A 57 -17.93 -24.59 -15.00
CA LEU A 57 -17.27 -25.88 -15.17
C LEU A 57 -18.07 -27.04 -14.54
N ILE A 58 -18.80 -26.79 -13.45
CA ILE A 58 -19.61 -27.81 -12.76
C ILE A 58 -20.96 -28.05 -13.44
N PHE A 59 -21.68 -26.99 -13.81
CA PHE A 59 -23.09 -27.08 -14.18
C PHE A 59 -23.38 -26.81 -15.66
N ASN A 60 -22.70 -25.83 -16.28
CA ASN A 60 -22.92 -25.47 -17.69
C ASN A 60 -21.77 -24.61 -18.23
N LEU A 61 -21.05 -25.11 -19.23
CA LEU A 61 -19.91 -24.41 -19.82
C LEU A 61 -20.22 -22.99 -20.30
N TRP A 62 -21.46 -22.69 -20.69
CA TRP A 62 -21.86 -21.33 -21.09
C TRP A 62 -21.71 -20.30 -19.97
N LEU A 63 -21.78 -20.70 -18.69
CA LEU A 63 -21.59 -19.81 -17.55
C LEU A 63 -20.11 -19.43 -17.35
N THR A 64 -19.17 -20.17 -17.95
CA THR A 64 -17.74 -19.80 -17.93
C THR A 64 -17.45 -18.56 -18.75
N VAL A 65 -18.26 -18.26 -19.77
CA VAL A 65 -18.08 -17.11 -20.66
C VAL A 65 -18.19 -15.78 -19.92
N PRO A 66 -19.27 -15.48 -19.16
CA PRO A 66 -19.35 -14.24 -18.39
C PRO A 66 -18.30 -14.17 -17.28
N GLY A 67 -17.99 -15.29 -16.60
CA GLY A 67 -16.95 -15.34 -15.57
C GLY A 67 -15.55 -15.05 -16.12
N GLY A 68 -15.18 -15.69 -17.23
CA GLY A 68 -13.91 -15.45 -17.91
C GLY A 68 -13.80 -14.05 -18.50
N SER A 69 -14.90 -13.52 -19.04
CA SER A 69 -14.94 -12.13 -19.53
C SER A 69 -14.72 -11.13 -18.40
N LEU A 70 -15.34 -11.36 -17.24
CA LEU A 70 -15.13 -10.54 -16.05
C LEU A 70 -13.67 -10.58 -15.58
N MET A 71 -13.06 -11.77 -15.55
CA MET A 71 -11.64 -11.92 -15.18
C MET A 71 -10.70 -11.19 -16.14
N VAL A 72 -10.92 -11.29 -17.46
CA VAL A 72 -10.10 -10.60 -18.47
C VAL A 72 -10.26 -9.09 -18.35
N MET A 73 -11.47 -8.59 -18.19
CA MET A 73 -11.70 -7.15 -17.97
C MET A 73 -11.07 -6.64 -16.68
N ALA A 74 -11.19 -7.41 -15.59
CA ALA A 74 -10.58 -7.04 -14.32
C ALA A 74 -9.05 -6.99 -14.42
N LEU A 75 -8.42 -7.99 -15.07
CA LEU A 75 -6.98 -7.98 -15.30
C LEU A 75 -6.56 -6.82 -16.18
N TYR A 76 -7.28 -6.57 -17.27
CA TYR A 76 -7.01 -5.44 -18.15
C TYR A 76 -7.02 -4.13 -17.34
N ALA A 77 -8.10 -3.88 -16.62
CA ALA A 77 -8.24 -2.63 -15.90
C ALA A 77 -7.29 -2.51 -14.69
N TRP A 78 -6.93 -3.63 -14.06
CA TRP A 78 -5.90 -3.66 -13.01
C TRP A 78 -4.51 -3.30 -13.56
N VAL A 79 -4.15 -3.84 -14.73
CA VAL A 79 -2.85 -3.55 -15.36
C VAL A 79 -2.73 -2.08 -15.79
N PHE A 80 -3.85 -1.46 -16.17
CA PHE A 80 -3.89 -0.06 -16.61
C PHE A 80 -4.34 0.91 -15.50
N GLU A 81 -4.56 0.42 -14.29
CA GLU A 81 -4.86 1.26 -13.14
C GLU A 81 -3.64 2.15 -12.82
N PRO A 82 -3.83 3.47 -12.62
CA PRO A 82 -2.77 4.34 -12.13
C PRO A 82 -2.24 3.87 -10.77
N VAL A 83 -0.93 4.03 -10.54
CA VAL A 83 -0.26 3.59 -9.30
C VAL A 83 -0.59 4.50 -8.12
N ASP A 84 -0.99 5.74 -8.41
CA ASP A 84 -1.44 6.74 -7.45
C ASP A 84 -2.69 7.44 -8.00
N ASP A 85 -3.61 7.80 -7.12
CA ASP A 85 -4.78 8.60 -7.46
C ASP A 85 -4.47 10.08 -7.18
N PRO A 86 -4.28 10.92 -8.22
CA PRO A 86 -3.94 12.33 -8.04
C PRO A 86 -5.10 13.15 -7.43
N ASP A 87 -6.32 12.60 -7.41
CA ASP A 87 -7.51 13.23 -6.86
C ASP A 87 -7.87 12.68 -5.46
N ALA A 88 -7.03 11.80 -4.90
CA ALA A 88 -7.22 11.33 -3.53
C ALA A 88 -7.14 12.51 -2.57
N VAL A 89 -8.21 12.72 -1.79
CA VAL A 89 -8.23 13.73 -0.73
C VAL A 89 -7.27 13.26 0.37
N HIS A 90 -6.04 13.75 0.32
CA HIS A 90 -5.13 13.70 1.45
C HIS A 90 -5.60 14.75 2.46
N ASP A 91 -5.72 14.37 3.73
CA ASP A 91 -6.16 15.23 4.83
C ASP A 91 -5.10 16.32 5.15
N ASP A 92 -4.80 17.21 4.20
CA ASP A 92 -3.90 18.35 4.39
C ASP A 92 -4.61 19.52 5.10
N ALA A 93 -5.92 19.39 5.33
CA ALA A 93 -6.80 20.48 5.76
C ALA A 93 -6.78 20.79 7.28
N ALA A 94 -6.14 19.95 8.10
CA ALA A 94 -6.20 20.12 9.56
C ALA A 94 -5.11 21.04 10.14
N GLU A 95 -4.00 21.29 9.43
CA GLU A 95 -2.86 22.04 9.99
C GLU A 95 -2.96 23.56 9.76
N VAL A 96 -3.56 23.99 8.65
CA VAL A 96 -3.59 25.42 8.28
C VAL A 96 -4.57 26.22 9.14
N ALA A 97 -5.59 25.59 9.73
CA ALA A 97 -6.58 26.27 10.55
C ALA A 97 -6.05 26.69 11.94
N ASN A 98 -5.10 25.93 12.51
CA ASN A 98 -4.59 26.21 13.86
C ASN A 98 -3.47 27.27 13.90
N VAL A 99 -2.83 27.57 12.76
CA VAL A 99 -1.75 28.58 12.71
C VAL A 99 -2.31 30.01 12.67
N THR A 100 -3.52 30.20 12.16
CA THR A 100 -4.10 31.55 11.98
C THR A 100 -4.86 32.09 13.20
N GLU A 101 -5.23 31.25 14.18
CA GLU A 101 -5.93 31.71 15.40
C GLU A 101 -4.98 32.17 16.52
N GLU A 102 -3.71 31.74 16.51
CA GLU A 102 -2.74 31.96 17.61
C GLU A 102 -1.79 33.15 17.38
N ALA A 103 -2.07 34.06 16.44
CA ALA A 103 -1.25 35.26 16.28
C ALA A 103 -1.62 36.31 17.36
N PRO A 104 -0.74 36.63 18.32
CA PRO A 104 -1.01 37.67 19.30
C PRO A 104 -1.03 39.03 18.58
N VAL A 105 -2.16 39.73 18.68
CA VAL A 105 -2.30 41.11 18.23
C VAL A 105 -1.41 41.97 19.14
N VAL A 106 -0.28 42.45 18.59
CA VAL A 106 0.58 43.48 19.20
C VAL A 106 0.38 44.80 18.49
#